data_AF-A0A969GAB8-F1
#
_entry.id   AF-A0A969GAB8-F1
#
_cell.length_a   1.000
_cell.length_b   1.000
_cell.length_c   1.000
_cell.angle_alpha   90.00
_cell.angle_beta   90.00
_cell.angle_gamma   90.00
#
_symmetry.space_group_name_H-M   'P 1'
#
loop_
_entity.id
_entity.type
_entity.pdbx_description
1 polymer ?
#
loop_
_entity_poly.entity_id
_entity_poly.type
_entity_poly.pdbx_seq_one_letter_code
_entity_poly.pdbx_strand_id
1 'polypeptide(L)'
;MPRKNRGYKKEEAFRDARIIVIACEGLREENYFQTLVGKSRQVKLFTLSPKEEIHKSSPKWVRDRAAKFVDKFGLDGQDDESWFVLDIDEWEKSILHEISKNCNDNKKMVNGFVKSLF
;
A
#
# COMPACT_ATOMS: atom_id res chain seq x y z
N MET A 1 52.18 -10.12 -14.42
CA MET A 1 51.75 -10.14 -13.00
C MET A 1 50.41 -10.86 -12.92
N PRO A 2 50.21 -11.87 -12.06
CA PRO A 2 48.93 -12.55 -11.94
C PRO A 2 47.90 -11.61 -11.31
N ARG A 3 46.68 -11.53 -11.86
CA ARG A 3 45.60 -10.73 -11.26
C ARG A 3 45.20 -11.34 -9.92
N LYS A 4 45.35 -10.56 -8.85
CA LYS A 4 44.91 -10.93 -7.50
C LYS A 4 43.39 -11.11 -7.51
N ASN A 5 42.92 -12.34 -7.29
CA ASN A 5 41.49 -12.64 -7.31
C ASN A 5 40.82 -11.97 -6.09
N ARG A 6 39.97 -10.98 -6.33
CA ARG A 6 39.16 -10.33 -5.27
C ARG A 6 38.01 -11.28 -4.95
N GLY A 7 38.20 -12.15 -3.96
CA GLY A 7 37.19 -13.12 -3.55
C GLY A 7 35.83 -12.44 -3.34
N TYR A 8 34.79 -12.98 -3.98
CA TYR A 8 33.43 -12.48 -3.85
C TYR A 8 33.00 -12.54 -2.38
N LYS A 9 32.72 -11.38 -1.78
CA LYS A 9 32.06 -11.30 -0.48
C LYS A 9 30.57 -11.18 -0.72
N LYS A 10 29.82 -12.18 -0.27
CA LYS A 10 28.36 -12.14 -0.29
C LYS A 10 27.91 -11.18 0.81
N GLU A 11 27.55 -9.96 0.42
CA GLU A 11 26.92 -8.99 1.33
C GLU A 11 25.49 -9.45 1.67
N GLU A 12 24.94 -8.93 2.76
CA GLU A 12 23.54 -9.20 3.13
C GLU A 12 22.60 -8.80 1.99
N ALA A 13 21.48 -9.52 1.87
CA ALA A 13 20.52 -9.27 0.79
C ALA A 13 19.94 -7.86 0.91
N PHE A 14 20.45 -6.92 0.11
CA PHE A 14 19.94 -5.56 0.05
C PHE A 14 18.55 -5.58 -0.59
N ARG A 15 17.55 -5.13 0.16
CA ARG A 15 16.17 -5.06 -0.31
C ARG A 15 16.00 -3.82 -1.19
N ASP A 16 16.19 -4.00 -2.50
CA ASP A 16 16.09 -2.95 -3.53
C ASP A 16 14.65 -2.61 -3.95
N ALA A 17 13.66 -3.38 -3.47
CA ALA A 17 12.26 -3.20 -3.83
C ALA A 17 11.44 -2.71 -2.64
N ARG A 18 10.79 -1.55 -2.82
CA ARG A 18 9.80 -0.99 -1.90
C ARG A 18 8.42 -1.61 -2.15
N ILE A 19 7.66 -1.87 -1.09
CA ILE A 19 6.28 -2.33 -1.19
C ILE A 19 5.34 -1.14 -1.04
N ILE A 20 4.37 -1.03 -1.95
CA ILE A 20 3.27 -0.09 -1.86
C ILE A 20 1.97 -0.90 -1.89
N VAL A 21 1.14 -0.72 -0.87
CA VAL A 21 -0.20 -1.33 -0.80
C VAL A 21 -1.23 -0.25 -1.01
N ILE A 22 -2.11 -0.41 -1.99
CA ILE A 22 -3.23 0.49 -2.26
C ILE A 22 -4.51 -0.21 -1.89
N ALA A 23 -5.19 0.26 -0.86
CA ALA A 23 -6.52 -0.18 -0.50
C ALA A 23 -7.55 0.77 -1.11
N CYS A 24 -8.35 0.21 -2.02
CA CYS A 24 -9.41 0.90 -2.75
C CYS A 24 -10.78 0.63 -2.11
N GLU A 25 -11.63 1.64 -2.18
CA GLU A 25 -13.06 1.53 -1.91
C GLU A 25 -13.77 0.63 -2.93
N GLY A 26 -13.50 0.83 -4.23
CA GLY A 26 -14.20 0.17 -5.32
C GLY A 26 -13.30 -0.62 -6.29
N LEU A 27 -13.97 -1.30 -7.22
CA LEU A 27 -13.34 -2.05 -8.31
C LEU A 27 -12.78 -1.14 -9.42
N ARG A 28 -13.34 0.06 -9.59
CA ARG A 28 -12.91 1.00 -10.63
C ARG A 28 -11.47 1.46 -10.37
N GLU A 29 -11.21 1.87 -9.15
CA GLU A 29 -9.90 2.36 -8.69
C GLU A 29 -8.89 1.22 -8.70
N GLU A 30 -9.30 0.04 -8.22
CA GLU A 30 -8.47 -1.17 -8.31
C GLU A 30 -8.06 -1.46 -9.75
N ASN A 31 -9.02 -1.50 -10.69
CA ASN A 31 -8.74 -1.80 -12.09
C ASN A 31 -7.75 -0.80 -12.69
N TYR A 32 -7.86 0.48 -12.32
CA TYR A 32 -6.89 1.50 -12.72
C TYR A 32 -5.48 1.18 -12.19
N PHE A 33 -5.32 0.97 -10.88
CA PHE A 33 -4.00 0.71 -10.28
C PHE A 33 -3.43 -0.65 -10.67
N GLN A 34 -4.28 -1.63 -10.99
CA GLN A 34 -3.85 -2.94 -11.48
C GLN A 34 -3.04 -2.81 -12.79
N THR A 35 -3.31 -1.80 -13.61
CA THR A 35 -2.51 -1.53 -14.83
C THR A 35 -1.06 -1.12 -14.53
N LEU A 36 -0.78 -0.67 -13.31
CA LEU A 36 0.54 -0.25 -12.85
C LEU A 36 1.33 -1.38 -12.19
N VAL A 37 0.67 -2.48 -11.80
CA VAL A 37 1.31 -3.63 -11.17
C VAL A 37 2.33 -4.25 -12.12
N GLY A 38 3.57 -4.42 -11.64
CA GLY A 38 4.66 -5.02 -12.42
C GLY A 38 5.33 -4.08 -13.43
N LYS A 39 4.89 -2.82 -13.56
CA LYS A 39 5.54 -1.82 -14.41
C LYS A 39 6.93 -1.41 -13.92
N SER A 40 7.20 -1.55 -12.63
CA SER A 40 8.51 -1.28 -12.03
C SER A 40 8.99 -2.50 -11.25
N ARG A 41 10.28 -2.81 -11.41
CA ARG A 41 10.95 -3.88 -10.66
C ARG A 41 11.30 -3.45 -9.22
N GLN A 42 11.39 -2.14 -9.00
CA GLN A 42 11.73 -1.52 -7.72
C GLN A 42 10.51 -1.28 -6.83
N VAL A 43 9.29 -1.42 -7.37
CA VAL A 43 8.04 -1.15 -6.64
C VAL A 43 7.11 -2.34 -6.76
N LYS A 44 6.75 -2.94 -5.63
CA LYS A 44 5.72 -3.98 -5.57
C LYS A 44 4.41 -3.34 -5.18
N LEU A 45 3.44 -3.35 -6.10
CA LEU A 45 2.13 -2.77 -5.90
C LEU A 45 1.11 -3.88 -5.58
N PHE A 46 0.38 -3.74 -4.48
CA PHE A 46 -0.76 -4.58 -4.14
C PHE A 46 -2.03 -3.75 -4.11
N THR A 47 -3.10 -4.23 -4.74
CA THR A 47 -4.39 -3.57 -4.74
C THR A 47 -5.39 -4.40 -3.92
N LEU A 48 -6.18 -3.73 -3.08
CA LEU A 48 -7.17 -4.37 -2.20
C LEU A 48 -8.54 -3.73 -2.43
N SER A 49 -9.54 -4.51 -2.83
CA SER A 49 -10.90 -4.00 -3.07
C SER A 49 -11.95 -5.01 -2.55
N PRO A 50 -13.23 -4.64 -2.48
CA PRO A 50 -14.30 -5.53 -2.02
C PRO A 50 -14.80 -6.50 -3.10
N LYS A 51 -13.90 -7.16 -3.86
CA LYS A 51 -14.27 -8.10 -4.96
C LYS A 51 -15.40 -9.07 -4.64
N GLU A 52 -15.45 -9.57 -3.41
CA GLU A 52 -16.41 -10.58 -2.96
C GLU A 52 -17.48 -10.00 -2.01
N GLU A 53 -17.37 -8.74 -1.61
CA GLU A 53 -18.17 -8.14 -0.54
C GLU A 53 -18.56 -6.70 -0.90
N ILE A 54 -19.33 -6.53 -1.99
CA ILE A 54 -19.74 -5.24 -2.58
C ILE A 54 -20.30 -4.24 -1.53
N HIS A 55 -20.92 -4.73 -0.45
CA HIS A 55 -21.47 -3.91 0.65
C HIS A 55 -20.42 -3.42 1.67
N LYS A 56 -19.13 -3.71 1.46
CA LYS A 56 -18.02 -3.32 2.34
C LYS A 56 -17.08 -2.33 1.67
N SER A 57 -17.67 -1.33 1.00
CA SER A 57 -16.98 -0.18 0.40
C SER A 57 -16.59 0.88 1.43
N SER A 58 -17.31 0.98 2.56
CA SER A 58 -17.08 2.02 3.57
C SER A 58 -15.60 2.14 3.98
N PRO A 59 -15.09 3.37 4.21
CA PRO A 59 -13.71 3.65 4.60
C PRO A 59 -13.19 2.78 5.75
N LYS A 60 -14.05 2.39 6.71
CA LYS A 60 -13.69 1.48 7.80
C LYS A 60 -13.29 0.08 7.29
N TRP A 61 -14.03 -0.45 6.32
CA TRP A 61 -13.72 -1.74 5.70
C TRP A 61 -12.47 -1.69 4.84
N VAL A 62 -12.26 -0.58 4.13
CA VAL A 62 -11.03 -0.34 3.37
C VAL A 62 -9.82 -0.36 4.30
N ARG A 63 -9.91 0.33 5.45
CA ARG A 63 -8.89 0.30 6.50
C ARG A 63 -8.64 -1.10 7.01
N ASP A 64 -9.69 -1.84 7.36
CA ASP A 64 -9.56 -3.18 7.92
C ASP A 64 -8.93 -4.17 6.92
N ARG A 65 -9.17 -4.00 5.60
CA ARG A 65 -8.45 -4.75 4.55
C ARG A 65 -6.96 -4.45 4.54
N ALA A 66 -6.58 -3.17 4.60
CA ALA A 66 -5.18 -2.79 4.65
C ALA A 66 -4.50 -3.32 5.93
N ALA A 67 -5.13 -3.18 7.10
CA ALA A 67 -4.62 -3.70 8.36
C ALA A 67 -4.35 -5.21 8.28
N LYS A 68 -5.32 -6.00 7.79
CA LYS A 68 -5.15 -7.45 7.58
C LYS A 68 -4.01 -7.78 6.62
N PHE A 69 -3.80 -6.95 5.59
CA PHE A 69 -2.68 -7.15 4.67
C PHE A 69 -1.34 -6.89 5.37
N VAL A 70 -1.23 -5.78 6.11
CA VAL A 70 -0.03 -5.44 6.88
C VAL A 70 0.28 -6.51 7.93
N ASP A 71 -0.72 -6.98 8.66
CA ASP A 71 -0.57 -8.05 9.66
C ASP A 71 -0.08 -9.36 9.04
N LYS A 72 -0.51 -9.67 7.81
CA LYS A 72 -0.19 -10.94 7.13
C LYS A 72 1.16 -10.90 6.41
N PHE A 73 1.50 -9.80 5.76
CA PHE A 73 2.64 -9.71 4.86
C PHE A 73 3.77 -8.82 5.36
N GLY A 74 3.50 -7.98 6.36
CA GLY A 74 4.45 -7.00 6.88
C GLY A 74 4.69 -5.83 5.92
N LEU A 75 4.97 -4.66 6.50
CA LEU A 75 5.57 -3.50 5.83
C LEU A 75 6.82 -3.13 6.63
N ASP A 76 7.81 -4.02 6.59
CA ASP A 76 9.01 -3.92 7.43
C ASP A 76 10.16 -3.14 6.76
N GLY A 77 10.03 -2.78 5.48
CA GLY A 77 10.94 -1.87 4.81
C GLY A 77 10.77 -0.44 5.30
N GLN A 78 11.87 0.31 5.42
CA GLN A 78 11.82 1.72 5.86
C GLN A 78 10.97 2.60 4.93
N ASP A 79 10.89 2.24 3.66
CA ASP A 79 10.14 2.95 2.61
C ASP A 79 8.90 2.15 2.14
N ASP A 80 8.47 1.15 2.90
CA ASP A 80 7.23 0.43 2.60
C ASP A 80 6.03 1.30 3.03
N GLU A 81 5.02 1.41 2.17
CA GLU A 81 3.88 2.31 2.40
C GLU A 81 2.55 1.62 2.15
N SER A 82 1.51 2.06 2.88
CA SER A 82 0.13 1.75 2.57
C SER A 82 -0.66 3.04 2.29
N TRP A 83 -1.56 2.98 1.33
CA TRP A 83 -2.27 4.10 0.74
C TRP A 83 -3.76 3.77 0.68
N PHE A 84 -4.58 4.74 1.07
CA PHE A 84 -6.03 4.64 0.99
C PHE A 84 -6.55 5.47 -0.18
N VAL A 85 -7.36 4.83 -1.03
CA VAL A 85 -8.09 5.48 -2.13
C VAL A 85 -9.57 5.34 -1.83
N LEU A 86 -10.15 6.47 -1.40
CA LEU A 86 -11.52 6.59 -0.94
C LEU A 86 -12.23 7.65 -1.77
N ASP A 87 -13.50 7.44 -2.06
CA ASP A 87 -14.34 8.55 -2.46
C ASP A 87 -14.53 9.46 -1.23
N ILE A 88 -14.50 10.77 -1.42
CA ILE A 88 -14.62 11.74 -0.31
C ILE A 88 -16.03 12.32 -0.28
N ASP A 89 -16.74 12.29 -1.41
CA ASP A 89 -17.99 13.01 -1.56
C ASP A 89 -19.16 12.29 -0.85
N GLU A 90 -19.01 10.98 -0.61
CA GLU A 90 -20.05 10.13 0.00
C GLU A 90 -19.95 10.00 1.54
N TRP A 91 -18.88 10.50 2.18
CA TRP A 91 -18.63 10.23 3.61
C TRP A 91 -18.59 11.48 4.49
N GLU A 92 -19.10 11.35 5.72
CA GLU A 92 -18.99 12.40 6.72
C GLU A 92 -17.52 12.69 7.05
N LYS A 93 -17.19 13.98 7.18
CA LYS A 93 -15.83 14.44 7.51
C LYS A 93 -15.29 13.83 8.81
N SER A 94 -16.15 13.55 9.77
CA SER A 94 -15.82 12.89 11.05
C SER A 94 -15.12 11.54 10.83
N ILE A 95 -15.65 10.71 9.93
CA ILE A 95 -15.12 9.39 9.59
C ILE A 95 -13.75 9.52 8.91
N LEU A 96 -13.62 10.47 7.98
CA LEU A 96 -12.36 10.73 7.29
C LEU A 96 -11.28 11.23 8.26
N HIS A 97 -11.65 12.09 9.22
CA HIS A 97 -10.78 12.55 10.28
C HIS A 97 -10.33 11.41 11.21
N GLU A 98 -11.23 10.50 11.58
CA GLU A 98 -10.89 9.34 12.40
C GLU A 98 -9.87 8.45 11.69
N ILE A 99 -10.05 8.20 10.40
CA ILE A 99 -9.11 7.39 9.60
C ILE A 99 -7.77 8.09 9.50
N SER A 100 -7.75 9.39 9.18
CA SER A 100 -6.52 10.17 9.12
C SER A 100 -5.77 10.17 10.45
N LYS A 101 -6.48 10.31 11.59
CA LYS A 101 -5.88 10.23 12.92
C LYS A 101 -5.28 8.85 13.19
N ASN A 102 -6.03 7.78 12.91
CA ASN A 102 -5.55 6.40 13.06
C ASN A 102 -4.31 6.10 12.21
N CYS A 103 -4.21 6.72 11.03
CA CYS A 103 -3.04 6.63 10.16
C CYS A 103 -1.81 7.30 10.79
N ASN A 104 -1.97 8.50 11.37
CA ASN A 104 -0.87 9.23 11.99
C ASN A 104 -0.37 8.56 13.28
N ASP A 105 -1.29 7.97 14.05
CA ASP A 105 -0.96 7.28 15.31
C ASP A 105 -0.20 5.96 15.03
N ASN A 106 -0.40 5.35 13.87
CA ASN A 106 0.33 4.17 13.40
C ASN A 106 1.29 4.52 12.25
N LYS A 107 2.51 4.94 12.57
CA LYS A 107 3.57 5.27 11.56
C LYS A 107 3.83 4.20 10.50
N LYS A 108 3.45 2.94 10.74
CA LYS A 108 3.56 1.83 9.78
C LYS A 108 2.37 1.70 8.83
N MET A 109 1.27 2.43 9.09
CA MET A 109 0.03 2.24 8.36
C MET A 109 -0.09 3.14 7.14
N VAL A 110 0.21 4.46 7.13
CA VAL A 110 -0.07 5.27 5.92
C VAL A 110 0.76 6.56 5.80
N ASN A 111 1.22 6.86 4.57
CA ASN A 111 1.76 8.16 4.16
C ASN A 111 0.90 8.92 3.12
N GLY A 112 -0.19 8.32 2.58
CA GLY A 112 -0.95 8.93 1.49
C GLY A 112 -2.47 8.74 1.58
N PHE A 113 -3.19 9.87 1.49
CA PHE A 113 -4.63 9.92 1.21
C PHE A 113 -4.78 10.44 -0.22
N VAL A 114 -5.19 9.60 -1.17
CA VAL A 114 -5.38 10.04 -2.56
C VAL A 114 -6.84 10.36 -2.79
N LYS A 115 -7.08 11.64 -3.06
CA LYS A 115 -8.35 12.27 -3.42
C LYS A 115 -8.80 11.85 -4.82
N SER A 116 -10.12 11.70 -4.96
CA SER A 116 -10.95 11.75 -6.17
C SER A 116 -10.19 12.17 -7.45
N LEU A 117 -9.98 11.20 -8.34
CA LEU A 117 -9.66 11.44 -9.74
C LEU A 117 -10.99 11.61 -10.48
N PHE A 118 -11.27 12.86 -10.88
CA PHE A 118 -12.28 13.20 -11.87
C PHE A 118 -12.17 12.32 -13.12
#